data_AF-X0VM99-F1
#
_entry.id   AF-X0VM99-F1
#
_cell.length_a   1.000
_cell.length_b   1.000
_cell.length_c   1.000
_cell.angle_alpha   90.00
_cell.angle_beta   90.00
_cell.angle_gamma   90.00
#
_symmetry.space_group_name_H-M   'P 1'
#
loop_
_entity.id
_entity.type
_entity.pdbx_description
1 polymer ?
#
loop_
_entity_poly.entity_id
_entity_poly.type
_entity_poly.pdbx_seq_one_letter_code
_entity_poly.pdbx_strand_id
1 'polypeptide(L)' 'DLTRGPRIITEQTRAEMKKILSEVTSGEFAKEWVNEYKSGLKKFKELYGKDHDCQLETVGRELRKMMKWIDSKEV' A
#
# COMPACT_ATOMS: atom_id res chain seq x y z
N ASP A 1 -22.94 1.43 -1.41
CA ASP A 1 -22.27 0.15 -1.71
C ASP A 1 -22.67 -0.39 -3.09
N LEU A 2 -23.88 -0.92 -3.24
CA LEU A 2 -24.33 -1.68 -4.43
C LEU A 2 -24.22 -1.00 -5.80
N THR A 3 -24.32 0.34 -5.88
CA THR A 3 -24.32 1.06 -7.18
C THR A 3 -23.10 1.93 -7.42
N ARG A 4 -22.29 2.21 -6.38
CA ARG A 4 -21.09 3.05 -6.50
C ARG A 4 -19.82 2.20 -6.54
N GLY A 5 -19.82 1.03 -5.88
CA GLY A 5 -18.69 0.10 -5.90
C GLY A 5 -18.25 -0.28 -7.32
N PRO A 6 -19.15 -0.75 -8.21
CA PRO A 6 -18.80 -1.13 -9.58
C PRO A 6 -18.28 0.03 -10.45
N ARG A 7 -18.56 1.29 -10.08
CA ARG A 7 -18.04 2.46 -10.78
C ARG A 7 -16.56 2.72 -10.47
N ILE A 8 -16.08 2.26 -9.32
CA ILE A 8 -14.70 2.43 -8.86
C ILE A 8 -13.90 1.16 -9.13
N ILE A 9 -14.46 -0.01 -8.81
CA ILE A 9 -13.84 -1.31 -9.07
C ILE A 9 -14.36 -1.83 -10.41
N THR A 10 -13.70 -1.38 -11.47
CA THR A 10 -14.07 -1.69 -12.86
C THR A 10 -13.49 -3.03 -13.31
N GLU A 11 -13.86 -3.48 -14.51
CA GLU A 11 -13.25 -4.67 -15.11
C GLU A 11 -11.73 -4.48 -15.32
N GLN A 12 -11.29 -3.26 -15.62
CA GLN A 12 -9.86 -2.95 -15.72
C GLN A 12 -9.14 -3.16 -14.39
N THR A 13 -9.74 -2.74 -13.26
CA THR A 13 -9.17 -3.00 -11.93
C THR A 13 -9.01 -4.50 -11.68
N ARG A 14 -10.01 -5.30 -12.07
CA ARG A 14 -9.97 -6.77 -11.92
C ARG A 14 -8.93 -7.41 -12.84
N ALA A 15 -8.76 -6.90 -14.07
CA ALA A 15 -7.75 -7.36 -15.00
C ALA A 15 -6.33 -7.12 -14.45
N GLU A 16 -6.07 -5.93 -13.87
CA GLU A 16 -4.79 -5.63 -13.25
C GLU A 16 -4.53 -6.54 -12.04
N MET A 17 -5.53 -6.79 -11.20
CA MET A 17 -5.41 -7.73 -10.08
C MET A 17 -5.02 -9.15 -10.55
N LYS A 18 -5.56 -9.63 -11.67
CA LYS A 18 -5.18 -10.94 -12.26
C LYS A 18 -3.75 -10.94 -12.76
N LYS A 19 -3.28 -9.82 -13.32
CA LYS A 19 -1.91 -9.67 -13.78
C LYS A 19 -0.93 -9.70 -12.61
N ILE A 20 -1.20 -8.95 -11.54
CA ILE A 20 -0.41 -8.98 -10.29
C ILE A 20 -0.35 -10.40 -9.73
N LEU A 21 -1.48 -11.12 -9.71
CA LEU A 21 -1.48 -12.53 -9.28
C LEU A 21 -0.60 -13.42 -10.17
N SER A 22 -0.56 -13.16 -11.48
CA SER A 22 0.30 -13.88 -12.42
C SER A 22 1.79 -13.60 -12.15
N GLU A 23 2.15 -12.35 -11.86
CA GLU A 23 3.52 -11.93 -11.47
C GLU A 23 3.96 -12.54 -10.13
N VAL A 24 3.03 -12.72 -9.19
CA VAL A 24 3.28 -13.42 -7.92
C VAL A 24 3.49 -14.91 -8.14
N THR A 25 2.59 -15.56 -8.87
CA THR A 25 2.62 -17.02 -9.09
C THR A 25 3.75 -17.47 -10.02
N SER A 26 4.16 -16.62 -10.96
CA SER A 26 5.35 -16.86 -11.80
C SER A 26 6.67 -16.69 -11.02
N GLY A 27 6.63 -16.07 -9.84
CA GLY A 27 7.80 -15.72 -9.03
C GLY A 27 8.56 -14.49 -9.53
N GLU A 28 8.04 -13.76 -10.52
CA GLU A 28 8.61 -12.50 -10.99
C GLU A 28 8.69 -11.46 -9.87
N PHE A 29 7.57 -11.24 -9.16
CA PHE A 29 7.51 -10.37 -8.00
C PHE A 29 8.55 -10.74 -6.92
N ALA A 30 8.70 -12.04 -6.64
CA ALA A 30 9.66 -12.51 -5.65
C ALA A 30 11.11 -12.22 -6.07
N LYS A 31 11.45 -12.39 -7.36
CA LYS A 31 12.78 -12.05 -7.90
C LYS A 31 13.05 -10.55 -7.80
N GLU A 32 12.09 -9.71 -8.18
CA GLU A 32 12.20 -8.25 -8.06
C GLU A 32 12.42 -7.84 -6.60
N TRP A 33 11.64 -8.38 -5.67
CA TRP A 33 11.76 -8.07 -4.25
C TRP A 33 13.11 -8.47 -3.67
N VAL A 34 13.59 -9.68 -3.98
CA VAL A 34 14.91 -10.13 -3.52
C VAL A 34 16.04 -9.25 -4.08
N ASN A 35 15.93 -8.81 -5.33
CA ASN A 35 16.91 -7.91 -5.94
C ASN A 35 16.90 -6.53 -5.28
N GLU A 36 15.73 -5.97 -5.00
CA GLU A 36 15.57 -4.71 -4.27
C GLU A 36 16.13 -4.80 -2.84
N TYR A 37 15.89 -5.92 -2.16
CA TYR A 37 16.47 -6.17 -0.85
C TYR A 37 18.00 -6.20 -0.90
N LYS A 38 18.57 -6.93 -1.87
CA LYS A 38 20.03 -7.01 -2.08
C LYS A 38 20.65 -5.67 -2.51
N SER A 39 19.88 -4.80 -3.17
CA SER A 39 20.33 -3.46 -3.59
C SER A 39 20.32 -2.42 -2.45
N GLY A 40 19.86 -2.81 -1.26
CA GLY A 40 19.82 -1.96 -0.07
C GLY A 40 18.50 -1.22 0.16
N LEU A 41 17.41 -1.67 -0.47
CA LEU A 41 16.04 -1.15 -0.29
C LEU A 41 15.89 0.33 -0.69
N LYS A 42 16.58 0.78 -1.73
CA LYS A 42 16.58 2.20 -2.12
C LYS A 42 15.19 2.67 -2.56
N LYS A 43 14.57 1.96 -3.49
CA LYS A 43 13.24 2.27 -4.02
C LYS A 43 12.18 2.04 -2.94
N PHE A 44 12.31 0.97 -2.16
CA PHE A 44 11.42 0.72 -1.03
C PHE A 44 11.42 1.88 -0.02
N LYS A 45 12.60 2.34 0.41
CA LYS A 45 12.74 3.45 1.37
C LYS A 45 12.19 4.76 0.80
N GLU A 46 12.39 5.03 -0.48
CA GLU A 46 11.82 6.21 -1.14
C GLU A 46 10.29 6.19 -1.11
N LEU A 47 9.68 5.07 -1.51
CA LEU A 47 8.22 4.91 -1.49
C LEU A 47 7.68 4.98 -0.06
N TYR A 48 8.33 4.28 0.88
CA TYR A 48 7.96 4.29 2.28
C TYR A 48 8.01 5.69 2.90
N GLY A 49 9.06 6.48 2.60
CA GLY A 49 9.17 7.86 3.06
C GLY A 49 8.05 8.75 2.52
N LYS A 50 7.74 8.65 1.21
CA LYS A 50 6.63 9.39 0.60
C LYS A 50 5.28 9.09 1.25
N ASP A 51 5.03 7.81 1.54
CA ASP A 51 3.79 7.39 2.18
C ASP A 51 3.75 7.86 3.64
N HIS A 52 4.86 7.79 4.37
CA HIS A 52 4.94 8.23 5.78
C HIS A 52 4.78 9.75 5.95
N ASP A 53 5.33 10.53 5.02
CA ASP A 53 5.33 11.99 5.06
C ASP A 53 4.05 12.61 4.46
N CYS A 54 3.11 11.78 3.99
CA CYS A 54 1.90 12.28 3.37
C CYS A 54 0.96 12.97 4.38
N GLN A 55 0.12 13.88 3.88
CA GLN A 55 -0.83 14.62 4.70
C GLN A 55 -1.79 13.70 5.47
N LEU A 56 -2.16 12.55 4.87
CA LEU A 56 -3.05 11.57 5.48
C LEU A 56 -2.48 11.04 6.81
N GLU A 57 -1.18 10.76 6.86
CA GLU A 57 -0.53 10.28 8.09
C GLU A 57 -0.42 11.36 9.15
N THR A 58 -0.11 12.60 8.74
CA THR A 58 -0.05 13.74 9.67
C THR A 58 -1.38 13.98 10.35
N VAL A 59 -2.45 14.15 9.56
CA VAL A 59 -3.80 14.38 10.08
C VAL A 59 -4.32 13.13 10.82
N GLY A 60 -4.05 11.94 10.28
CA GLY A 60 -4.47 10.68 10.88
C GLY A 60 -3.91 10.48 12.28
N ARG A 61 -2.62 10.80 12.51
CA ARG A 61 -2.00 10.76 13.84
C ARG A 61 -2.67 11.72 14.82
N GLU A 62 -2.91 12.96 14.42
CA GLU A 62 -3.58 13.96 15.27
C GLU A 62 -4.99 13.51 15.66
N LEU A 63 -5.77 13.01 14.70
CA LEU A 63 -7.11 12.50 14.95
C LEU A 63 -7.10 11.31 15.91
N ARG A 64 -6.22 10.32 15.68
CA ARG A 64 -6.12 9.13 16.53
C ARG A 64 -5.69 9.47 17.96
N LYS A 65 -4.87 10.50 18.18
CA LYS A 65 -4.51 10.99 19.53
C LYS A 65 -5.69 11.49 20.34
N MET A 66 -6.71 12.04 19.68
CA MET A 66 -7.92 12.54 20.37
C MET A 66 -8.90 11.42 20.73
N MET A 67 -8.73 10.22 20.15
CA MET A 67 -9.62 9.08 20.35
C MET A 67 -9.20 8.29 21.59
N LYS A 68 -9.75 8.65 22.76
CA LYS A 68 -9.43 8.03 24.07
C LYS A 68 -9.65 6.51 24.16
N TRP A 69 -10.36 5.93 23.19
CA TRP A 69 -10.65 4.50 23.11
C TRP A 69 -9.72 3.73 22.17
N ILE A 70 -8.81 4.42 21.48
CA ILE A 70 -7.82 3.81 20.60
C ILE A 70 -6.47 3.84 21.32
N ASP A 71 -5.88 2.66 21.51
CA ASP A 71 -4.48 2.54 21.92
C ASP A 71 -3.59 2.80 20.69
N SER A 72 -3.39 4.09 20.38
CA SER A 72 -2.62 4.51 19.23
C SER A 72 -1.13 4.31 19.49
N LYS A 73 -0.56 3.24 18.93
CA LYS A 73 0.89 3.09 18.81
C LYS A 73 1.39 4.04 17.72
N GLU A 74 2.21 5.01 18.09
CA GLU A 74 2.93 5.80 17.09
C GLU A 74 3.97 4.90 16.42
N VAL A 75 3.94 4.87 15.09
CA VAL A 75 4.89 4.17 14.22
C VAL A 75 5.64 5.22 13.42
#